data_AF-A0A1U7D0N7-F1
#
_entry.id   AF-A0A1U7D0N7-F1
#
_cell.length_a   1.000
_cell.length_b   1.000
_cell.length_c   1.000
_cell.angle_alpha   90.00
_cell.angle_beta   90.00
_cell.angle_gamma   90.00
#
_symmetry.space_group_name_H-M   'P 1'
#
loop_
_entity.id
_entity.type
_entity.pdbx_description
1 polymer ?
#
loop_
_entity_poly.entity_id
_entity_poly.type
_entity_poly.pdbx_seq_one_letter_code
_entity_poly.pdbx_strand_id
1 'polypeptide(L)'
;MSVMGKIEGRMIDWFAVRYRIRNNPGRTTCVLGADYESYRDRQGRPRKRRLANTGERVFVPELLARRAGFEVFLPVRKDWRRRNQFSPERELQSFPLMPGWMFVGWPAGENRWQDLMALDIVAGVMGTGGRPLRISEQKMTGLMRQWGGGRLAPGLKRYMRVGHEFEAGDVMQIAYGPFEGMPAKVVDIDGAETRVLVDIFGKDIPATLATECLERS
;
A
#
# COMPACT_ATOMS: atom_id res chain seq x y z
N MET A 1 19.99 -8.70 19.60
CA MET A 1 20.97 -9.31 18.68
C MET A 1 20.62 -8.87 17.27
N SER A 2 21.28 -7.80 16.82
CA SER A 2 21.08 -7.16 15.53
C SER A 2 21.58 -8.08 14.42
N VAL A 3 20.69 -8.57 13.56
CA VAL A 3 21.06 -9.31 12.34
C VAL A 3 21.02 -8.31 11.18
N MET A 4 21.89 -7.30 11.26
CA MET A 4 22.16 -6.41 10.14
C MET A 4 23.24 -7.08 9.29
N GLY A 5 22.80 -8.10 8.54
CA GLY A 5 23.64 -8.83 7.61
C GLY A 5 24.28 -7.88 6.60
N LYS A 6 25.57 -8.09 6.34
CA LYS A 6 26.37 -7.38 5.33
C LYS A 6 25.56 -7.18 4.04
N ILE A 7 25.28 -5.92 3.70
CA ILE A 7 24.71 -5.54 2.41
C ILE A 7 25.88 -5.51 1.42
N GLU A 8 26.32 -6.69 0.98
CA GLU A 8 26.99 -6.77 -0.32
C GLU A 8 25.92 -6.40 -1.34
N GLY A 9 26.11 -5.29 -2.05
CA GLY A 9 25.18 -4.80 -3.06
C GLY A 9 25.04 -5.79 -4.22
N ARG A 10 24.23 -6.83 -4.02
CA ARG A 10 23.82 -7.75 -5.07
C ARG A 10 22.88 -6.99 -5.98
N MET A 11 23.38 -6.59 -7.14
CA MET A 11 22.56 -5.97 -8.18
C MET A 11 21.39 -6.90 -8.52
N ILE A 12 20.15 -6.41 -8.45
CA ILE A 12 18.96 -7.24 -8.67
C ILE A 12 18.32 -6.88 -10.01
N ASP A 13 17.98 -7.92 -10.77
CA ASP A 13 17.25 -7.78 -12.02
C ASP A 13 15.77 -7.98 -11.78
N TRP A 14 15.01 -6.91 -12.02
CA TRP A 14 13.57 -6.89 -11.81
C TRP A 14 12.82 -7.10 -13.11
N PHE A 15 11.67 -7.78 -13.02
CA PHE A 15 10.80 -8.08 -14.16
C PHE A 15 9.34 -7.90 -13.77
N ALA A 16 8.54 -7.37 -14.68
CA ALA A 16 7.09 -7.29 -14.50
C ALA A 16 6.44 -8.61 -14.92
N VAL A 17 5.81 -9.28 -13.97
CA VAL A 17 5.23 -10.62 -14.12
C VAL A 17 3.72 -10.53 -14.02
N ARG A 18 3.03 -11.12 -14.99
CA ARG A 18 1.58 -11.30 -14.96
C ARG A 18 1.27 -12.59 -14.20
N TYR A 19 0.53 -12.48 -13.11
CA TYR A 19 0.03 -13.63 -12.36
C TYR A 19 -1.44 -13.93 -12.69
N ARG A 20 -1.85 -15.19 -12.50
CA ARG A 20 -3.22 -15.65 -12.74
C ARG A 20 -4.14 -15.15 -11.63
N ILE A 21 -5.15 -14.40 -12.00
CA ILE A 21 -6.21 -13.98 -11.09
C ILE A 21 -7.15 -15.18 -10.92
N ARG A 22 -7.30 -15.68 -9.70
CA ARG A 22 -8.29 -16.71 -9.40
C ARG A 22 -9.65 -16.03 -9.20
N ASN A 23 -10.71 -16.56 -9.83
CA ASN A 23 -12.06 -15.99 -9.74
C ASN A 23 -12.67 -16.04 -8.34
N ASN A 24 -12.10 -16.79 -7.40
CA ASN A 24 -12.61 -16.91 -6.04
C ASN A 24 -11.82 -15.99 -5.07
N PRO A 25 -12.42 -14.90 -4.54
CA PRO A 25 -11.72 -13.89 -3.73
C PRO A 25 -11.05 -14.45 -2.47
N GLY A 26 -11.65 -15.50 -1.88
CA GLY A 26 -11.12 -16.14 -0.67
C GLY A 26 -9.79 -16.87 -0.88
N ARG A 27 -9.39 -17.12 -2.14
CA ARG A 27 -8.12 -17.79 -2.49
C ARG A 27 -7.02 -16.82 -2.93
N THR A 28 -7.30 -15.52 -2.98
CA THR A 28 -6.34 -14.51 -3.44
C THR A 28 -5.45 -13.99 -2.31
N THR A 29 -5.91 -14.08 -1.07
CA THR A 29 -5.18 -13.64 0.13
C THR A 29 -5.15 -14.75 1.19
N CYS A 30 -4.11 -14.74 2.01
CA CYS A 30 -3.96 -15.62 3.17
C CYS A 30 -3.57 -14.78 4.40
N VAL A 31 -3.72 -15.33 5.60
CA VAL A 31 -3.29 -14.65 6.83
C VAL A 31 -2.11 -15.39 7.41
N LEU A 32 -0.99 -14.68 7.57
CA LEU A 32 0.25 -15.20 8.14
C LEU A 32 0.37 -14.78 9.60
N GLY A 33 0.92 -15.66 10.44
CA GLY A 33 1.18 -15.36 11.85
C GLY A 33 -0.07 -15.06 12.68
N ALA A 34 -1.24 -15.63 12.30
CA ALA A 34 -2.45 -15.46 13.09
C ALA A 34 -2.46 -16.36 14.32
N ASP A 35 -2.99 -15.85 15.41
CA ASP A 35 -3.15 -16.61 16.64
C ASP A 35 -4.42 -17.48 16.58
N TYR A 36 -4.39 -18.60 17.28
CA TYR A 36 -5.49 -19.56 17.31
C TYR A 36 -5.92 -19.85 18.74
N GLU A 37 -7.21 -19.74 18.98
CA GLU A 37 -7.84 -20.16 20.22
C GLU A 37 -8.44 -21.56 20.04
N SER A 38 -8.11 -22.46 20.96
CA SER A 38 -8.73 -23.79 21.04
C SER A 38 -10.01 -23.72 21.86
N TYR A 39 -11.12 -24.18 21.30
CA TYR A 39 -12.40 -24.31 21.99
C TYR A 39 -12.94 -25.74 21.81
N ARG A 40 -13.88 -26.16 22.65
CA ARG A 40 -14.57 -27.45 22.48
C ARG A 40 -15.90 -27.22 21.77
N ASP A 41 -16.19 -28.02 20.75
CA ASP A 41 -17.52 -27.99 20.13
C ASP A 41 -18.59 -28.59 21.06
N ARG A 42 -19.85 -28.53 20.63
CA ARG A 42 -21.00 -29.08 21.38
C ARG A 42 -20.87 -30.59 21.68
N GLN A 43 -20.02 -31.32 20.94
CA GLN A 43 -19.75 -32.75 21.10
C GLN A 43 -18.43 -32.99 21.87
N GLY A 44 -17.85 -31.95 22.47
CA GLY A 44 -16.63 -32.04 23.26
C GLY A 44 -15.34 -32.16 22.44
N ARG A 45 -15.40 -32.10 21.11
CA ARG A 45 -14.21 -32.25 20.25
C ARG A 45 -13.42 -30.94 20.25
N PRO A 46 -12.08 -30.99 20.39
CA PRO A 46 -11.25 -29.80 20.31
C PRO A 46 -11.28 -29.25 18.88
N ARG A 47 -11.61 -27.96 18.78
CA ARG A 47 -11.59 -27.17 17.55
C ARG A 47 -10.66 -25.98 17.75
N LYS A 48 -10.10 -25.47 16.66
CA LYS A 48 -9.31 -24.23 16.67
C LYS A 48 -10.04 -23.19 15.83
N ARG A 49 -10.12 -21.98 16.36
CA ARG A 49 -10.60 -20.80 15.64
C ARG A 49 -9.48 -19.77 15.63
N ARG A 50 -9.28 -19.13 14.48
CA ARG A 50 -8.39 -17.97 14.39
C ARG A 50 -8.94 -16.83 15.24
N LEU A 51 -8.11 -16.21 16.07
CA LEU A 51 -8.47 -15.00 16.79
C LEU A 51 -8.70 -13.85 15.79
N ALA A 52 -9.77 -13.08 15.98
CA ALA A 52 -10.06 -11.96 15.11
C ALA A 52 -8.95 -10.90 15.21
N ASN A 53 -8.67 -10.21 14.10
CA ASN A 53 -7.66 -9.14 14.02
C ASN A 53 -6.22 -9.56 14.34
N THR A 54 -5.91 -10.87 14.35
CA THR A 54 -4.55 -11.39 14.50
C THR A 54 -3.98 -11.85 13.16
N GLY A 55 -2.68 -11.64 12.98
CA GLY A 55 -1.92 -11.95 11.77
C GLY A 55 -2.02 -10.90 10.67
N GLU A 56 -1.14 -11.03 9.68
CA GLU A 56 -1.06 -10.12 8.53
C GLU A 56 -1.72 -10.74 7.30
N ARG A 57 -2.59 -9.98 6.61
CA ARG A 57 -3.15 -10.40 5.33
C ARG A 57 -2.14 -10.19 4.21
N VAL A 58 -1.68 -11.29 3.61
CA VAL A 58 -0.71 -11.28 2.50
C VAL A 58 -1.33 -11.87 1.24
N PHE A 59 -0.95 -11.35 0.08
CA PHE A 59 -1.38 -11.87 -1.20
C PHE A 59 -0.73 -13.23 -1.49
N VAL A 60 -1.53 -14.20 -1.95
CA VAL A 60 -1.03 -15.56 -2.20
C VAL A 60 0.04 -15.61 -3.30
N PRO A 61 -0.10 -14.91 -4.44
CA PRO A 61 0.96 -14.89 -5.46
C PRO A 61 2.29 -14.33 -4.94
N GLU A 62 2.22 -13.26 -4.15
CA GLU A 62 3.39 -12.64 -3.52
C GLU A 62 4.06 -13.62 -2.55
N LEU A 63 3.28 -14.26 -1.68
CA LEU A 63 3.78 -15.24 -0.73
C LEU A 63 4.45 -16.43 -1.41
N LEU A 64 3.83 -16.98 -2.46
CA LEU A 64 4.35 -18.15 -3.16
C LEU A 64 5.66 -17.83 -3.90
N ALA A 65 5.74 -16.67 -4.56
CA ALA A 65 6.97 -16.22 -5.20
C ALA A 65 8.08 -15.94 -4.17
N ARG A 66 7.77 -15.30 -3.03
CA ARG A 66 8.75 -15.12 -1.93
C ARG A 66 9.23 -16.45 -1.36
N ARG A 67 8.33 -17.42 -1.18
CA ARG A 67 8.69 -18.76 -0.68
C ARG A 67 9.59 -19.54 -1.65
N ALA A 68 9.48 -19.27 -2.95
CA ALA A 68 10.38 -19.81 -3.97
C ALA A 68 11.74 -19.07 -4.04
N GLY A 69 11.97 -18.11 -3.14
CA GLY A 69 13.24 -17.39 -3.03
C GLY A 69 13.40 -16.26 -4.05
N PHE A 70 12.29 -15.70 -4.55
CA PHE A 70 12.32 -14.48 -5.35
C PHE A 70 12.07 -13.25 -4.47
N GLU A 71 12.67 -12.13 -4.85
CA GLU A 71 12.26 -10.83 -4.32
C GLU A 71 10.98 -10.39 -5.03
N VAL A 72 10.01 -9.88 -4.27
CA VAL A 72 8.69 -9.55 -4.82
C VAL A 72 8.24 -8.21 -4.29
N PHE A 73 7.84 -7.36 -5.23
CA PHE A 73 7.16 -6.12 -4.97
C PHE A 73 5.80 -6.12 -5.65
N LEU A 74 4.76 -6.11 -4.83
CA LEU A 74 3.38 -5.98 -5.27
C LEU A 74 2.87 -4.62 -4.76
N PRO A 75 2.73 -3.59 -5.62
CA PRO A 75 2.20 -2.32 -5.19
C PRO A 75 0.72 -2.48 -4.82
N VAL A 76 0.37 -2.10 -3.60
CA VAL A 76 -1.00 -2.19 -3.07
C VAL A 76 -1.54 -0.81 -2.74
N ARG A 77 -2.84 -0.65 -2.89
CA ARG A 77 -3.62 0.46 -2.34
C ARG A 77 -4.54 -0.04 -1.24
N LYS A 78 -4.96 0.83 -0.32
CA LYS A 78 -5.92 0.48 0.72
C LYS A 78 -7.26 1.20 0.50
N ASP A 79 -8.34 0.45 0.52
CA ASP A 79 -9.72 0.93 0.31
C ASP A 79 -10.61 0.50 1.50
N TRP A 80 -11.49 1.39 1.99
CA TRP A 80 -12.51 1.04 2.98
C TRP A 80 -13.59 0.22 2.29
N ARG A 81 -13.80 -1.03 2.73
CA ARG A 81 -14.90 -1.86 2.26
C ARG A 81 -15.68 -2.45 3.40
N ARG A 82 -16.99 -2.63 3.19
CA ARG A 82 -17.82 -3.36 4.15
C ARG A 82 -17.31 -4.79 4.28
N ARG A 83 -17.22 -5.30 5.51
CA ARG A 83 -16.76 -6.66 5.81
C ARG A 83 -17.66 -7.72 5.17
N ASN A 84 -18.97 -7.52 5.26
CA ASN A 84 -19.99 -8.35 4.60
C ASN A 84 -21.21 -7.47 4.27
N GLN A 85 -22.22 -8.04 3.60
CA GLN A 85 -23.46 -7.32 3.31
C GLN A 85 -24.33 -7.07 4.56
N PHE A 86 -24.10 -7.83 5.64
CA PHE A 86 -24.93 -7.85 6.85
C PHE A 86 -24.43 -6.91 7.96
N SER A 87 -23.19 -6.44 7.90
CA SER A 87 -22.56 -5.56 8.88
C SER A 87 -22.22 -4.23 8.21
N PRO A 88 -22.59 -3.10 8.83
CA PRO A 88 -22.22 -1.77 8.34
C PRO A 88 -20.72 -1.46 8.57
N GLU A 89 -20.02 -2.29 9.33
CA GLU A 89 -18.59 -2.13 9.66
C GLU A 89 -17.73 -2.14 8.38
N ARG A 90 -16.90 -1.09 8.25
CA ARG A 90 -15.94 -0.93 7.15
C ARG A 90 -14.56 -1.33 7.64
N GLU A 91 -13.90 -2.18 6.87
CA GLU A 91 -12.54 -2.66 7.12
C GLU A 91 -11.61 -2.10 6.05
N LEU A 92 -10.41 -1.69 6.46
CA LEU A 92 -9.39 -1.23 5.53
C LEU A 92 -8.79 -2.45 4.81
N GLN A 93 -9.09 -2.60 3.53
CA GLN A 93 -8.65 -3.74 2.73
C GLN A 93 -7.61 -3.31 1.71
N SER A 94 -6.53 -4.09 1.61
CA SER A 94 -5.49 -3.90 0.60
C SER A 94 -5.91 -4.50 -0.74
N PHE A 95 -5.67 -3.79 -1.83
CA PHE A 95 -5.92 -4.18 -3.22
C PHE A 95 -4.68 -3.93 -4.07
N PRO A 96 -4.31 -4.81 -5.02
CA PRO A 96 -3.23 -4.52 -5.96
C PRO A 96 -3.54 -3.25 -6.78
N LEU A 97 -2.56 -2.37 -6.92
CA LEU A 97 -2.66 -1.19 -7.79
C LEU A 97 -2.86 -1.59 -9.26
N MET A 98 -2.23 -2.68 -9.68
CA MET A 98 -2.36 -3.29 -11.00
C MET A 98 -2.79 -4.75 -10.85
N PRO A 99 -4.10 -5.05 -10.91
CA PRO A 99 -4.59 -6.41 -10.77
C PRO A 99 -3.97 -7.36 -11.80
N GLY A 100 -3.43 -8.48 -11.32
CA GLY A 100 -2.80 -9.49 -12.18
C GLY A 100 -1.35 -9.21 -12.51
N TRP A 101 -0.73 -8.15 -11.98
CA TRP A 101 0.68 -7.83 -12.18
C TRP A 101 1.43 -7.70 -10.86
N MET A 102 2.66 -8.21 -10.83
CA MET A 102 3.60 -8.03 -9.74
C MET A 102 5.01 -7.86 -10.31
N PHE A 103 5.91 -7.28 -9.53
CA PHE A 103 7.32 -7.19 -9.89
C PHE A 103 8.09 -8.26 -9.14
N VAL A 104 8.91 -9.00 -9.87
CA VAL A 104 9.72 -10.10 -9.33
C VAL A 104 11.19 -9.81 -9.66
N GLY A 105 12.05 -9.93 -8.67
CA GLY A 105 13.48 -9.72 -8.77
C GLY A 105 14.28 -10.93 -8.29
N TRP A 106 15.46 -11.10 -8.86
CA TRP A 106 16.49 -12.03 -8.38
C TRP A 106 17.90 -11.50 -8.72
N PRO A 107 18.97 -12.05 -8.11
CA PRO A 107 20.33 -11.57 -8.34
C PRO A 107 20.71 -11.54 -9.83
N ALA A 108 21.30 -10.44 -10.27
CA ALA A 108 21.78 -10.27 -11.62
C ALA A 108 22.84 -11.33 -11.96
N GLY A 109 22.75 -11.89 -13.16
CA GLY A 109 23.62 -12.98 -13.62
C GLY A 109 23.03 -14.38 -13.39
N GLU A 110 21.96 -14.52 -12.60
CA GLU A 110 21.23 -15.78 -12.49
C GLU A 110 20.08 -15.85 -13.51
N ASN A 111 19.91 -17.02 -14.13
CA ASN A 111 18.76 -17.31 -14.99
C ASN A 111 17.75 -18.18 -14.25
N ARG A 112 16.73 -17.56 -13.68
CA ARG A 112 15.66 -18.23 -12.91
C ARG A 112 14.31 -18.26 -13.63
N TRP A 113 14.31 -18.16 -14.96
CA TRP A 113 13.08 -18.16 -15.75
C TRP A 113 12.28 -19.45 -15.63
N GLN A 114 12.95 -20.60 -15.63
CA GLN A 114 12.32 -21.91 -15.50
C GLN A 114 11.65 -22.06 -14.13
N ASP A 115 12.34 -21.68 -13.06
CA ASP A 115 11.80 -21.64 -11.69
C ASP A 115 10.55 -20.77 -11.60
N LEU A 116 10.59 -19.57 -12.19
CA LEU A 116 9.47 -18.64 -12.18
C LEU A 116 8.25 -19.21 -12.92
N MET A 117 8.46 -19.82 -14.09
CA MET A 117 7.38 -20.42 -14.90
C MET A 117 6.85 -21.72 -14.31
N ALA A 118 7.65 -22.44 -13.52
CA ALA A 118 7.22 -23.62 -12.78
C ALA A 118 6.22 -23.27 -11.67
N LEU A 119 6.20 -22.01 -11.20
CA LEU A 119 5.17 -21.56 -10.26
C LEU A 119 3.81 -21.47 -10.99
N ASP A 120 2.84 -22.28 -10.56
CA ASP A 120 1.45 -22.32 -11.05
C ASP A 120 0.62 -21.05 -10.74
N ILE A 121 1.29 -19.93 -10.50
CA ILE A 121 0.72 -18.60 -10.34
C ILE A 121 1.05 -17.69 -11.52
N VAL A 122 2.08 -18.00 -12.31
CA VAL A 122 2.55 -17.13 -13.39
C VAL A 122 1.76 -17.42 -14.67
N ALA A 123 1.24 -16.35 -15.27
CA ALA A 123 0.58 -16.37 -16.56
C ALA A 123 1.52 -15.96 -17.70
N GLY A 124 2.48 -15.07 -17.40
CA GLY A 124 3.45 -14.60 -18.37
C GLY A 124 4.30 -13.47 -17.82
N VAL A 125 5.22 -12.96 -18.64
CA VAL A 125 6.15 -11.89 -18.26
C VAL A 125 6.07 -10.79 -19.32
N MET A 126 6.15 -9.53 -18.88
CA MET A 126 6.20 -8.40 -19.80
C MET A 126 7.51 -8.43 -20.60
N GLY A 127 7.41 -8.29 -21.91
CA GLY A 127 8.56 -8.33 -22.80
C GLY A 127 8.27 -7.75 -24.17
N THR A 128 9.33 -7.43 -24.91
CA THR A 128 9.26 -6.98 -26.30
C THR A 128 10.03 -7.97 -27.17
N GLY A 129 9.47 -8.33 -28.34
CA GLY A 129 10.14 -9.26 -29.27
C GLY A 129 10.46 -10.64 -28.68
N GLY A 130 9.63 -11.15 -27.76
CA GLY A 130 9.82 -12.45 -27.12
C GLY A 130 10.87 -12.49 -26.01
N ARG A 131 11.47 -11.34 -25.65
CA ARG A 131 12.43 -11.23 -24.54
C ARG A 131 11.80 -10.48 -23.35
N PRO A 132 11.95 -10.98 -22.12
CA PRO A 132 11.49 -10.27 -20.93
C PRO A 132 12.14 -8.91 -20.77
N LEU A 133 11.35 -7.90 -20.40
CA LEU A 133 11.84 -6.55 -20.17
C LEU A 133 12.47 -6.45 -18.78
N ARG A 134 13.78 -6.29 -18.73
CA ARG A 134 14.54 -6.05 -17.50
C ARG A 134 14.34 -4.62 -17.00
N ILE A 135 14.03 -4.49 -15.72
CA ILE A 135 13.89 -3.24 -14.99
C ILE A 135 15.12 -3.11 -14.08
N SER A 136 15.80 -1.97 -14.15
CA SER A 136 16.96 -1.72 -13.30
C SER A 136 16.53 -1.50 -11.85
N GLU A 137 17.38 -1.91 -10.91
CA GLU A 137 17.17 -1.72 -9.48
C GLU A 137 16.90 -0.25 -9.10
N GLN A 138 17.58 0.71 -9.75
CA GLN A 138 17.35 2.14 -9.54
C GLN A 138 15.91 2.57 -9.89
N LYS A 139 15.40 2.14 -11.05
CA LYS A 139 14.00 2.40 -11.46
C LYS A 139 13.03 1.74 -10.49
N MET A 140 13.35 0.52 -10.09
CA MET A 140 12.53 -0.23 -9.15
C MET A 140 12.47 0.45 -7.78
N THR A 141 13.60 0.94 -7.29
CA THR A 141 13.68 1.68 -6.03
C THR A 141 12.83 2.96 -6.08
N GLY A 142 12.82 3.66 -7.21
CA GLY A 142 11.91 4.78 -7.44
C GLY A 142 10.44 4.39 -7.33
N LEU A 143 10.04 3.29 -7.98
CA LEU A 143 8.68 2.74 -7.89
C LEU A 143 8.32 2.29 -6.47
N MET A 144 9.25 1.66 -5.75
CA MET A 144 9.09 1.26 -4.36
C MET A 144 8.92 2.47 -3.45
N ARG A 145 9.68 3.55 -3.63
CA ARG A 145 9.47 4.81 -2.88
C ARG A 145 8.10 5.42 -3.20
N GLN A 146 7.69 5.36 -4.46
CA GLN A 146 6.41 5.92 -4.90
C GLN A 146 5.21 5.13 -4.38
N TRP A 147 5.28 3.79 -4.32
CA TRP A 147 4.14 2.90 -4.04
C TRP A 147 4.26 2.00 -2.80
N GLY A 148 5.43 1.91 -2.17
CA GLY A 148 5.75 0.98 -1.08
C GLY A 148 5.06 1.30 0.25
N GLY A 149 4.51 2.50 0.42
CA GLY A 149 3.74 2.88 1.61
C GLY A 149 2.30 2.37 1.66
N GLY A 150 1.82 1.65 0.63
CA GLY A 150 0.43 1.22 0.55
C GLY A 150 -0.52 2.42 0.43
N ARG A 151 -0.54 3.05 -0.76
CA ARG A 151 -1.30 4.29 -0.98
C ARG A 151 -2.77 4.12 -0.61
N LEU A 152 -3.32 5.04 0.16
CA LEU A 152 -4.75 5.12 0.42
C LEU A 152 -5.46 5.48 -0.90
N ALA A 153 -6.56 4.80 -1.26
CA ALA A 153 -7.29 5.20 -2.46
C ALA A 153 -7.85 6.64 -2.33
N PRO A 154 -8.09 7.35 -3.46
CA PRO A 154 -8.76 8.65 -3.42
C PRO A 154 -10.12 8.61 -2.71
N GLY A 155 -10.85 7.49 -2.79
CA GLY A 155 -12.08 7.27 -2.03
C GLY A 155 -11.84 7.08 -0.52
N LEU A 156 -10.66 6.64 -0.13
CA LEU A 156 -10.23 6.60 1.26
C LEU A 156 -9.95 8.01 1.80
N LYS A 157 -9.44 8.95 0.99
CA LYS A 157 -9.30 10.37 1.40
C LYS A 157 -10.67 11.00 1.74
N ARG A 158 -11.75 10.61 1.04
CA ARG A 158 -13.13 11.04 1.34
C ARG A 158 -13.72 10.42 2.62
N TYR A 159 -13.15 9.32 3.12
CA TYR A 159 -13.64 8.59 4.29
C TYR A 159 -12.62 8.54 5.44
N MET A 160 -11.40 9.06 5.25
CA MET A 160 -10.65 9.66 6.34
C MET A 160 -11.56 10.78 6.80
N ARG A 161 -12.20 10.56 7.94
CA ARG A 161 -12.78 11.64 8.71
C ARG A 161 -11.63 12.62 8.92
N VAL A 162 -11.51 13.63 8.08
CA VAL A 162 -11.19 14.96 8.57
C VAL A 162 -12.36 15.22 9.50
N GLY A 163 -12.16 14.86 10.77
CA GLY A 163 -13.06 15.31 11.82
C GLY A 163 -13.16 16.82 11.64
N HIS A 164 -14.38 17.31 11.69
CA HIS A 164 -14.66 18.72 11.88
C HIS A 164 -13.88 19.23 13.11
N GLU A 165 -12.66 19.71 12.92
CA GLU A 165 -11.83 20.36 13.95
C GLU A 165 -11.16 21.63 13.42
N PHE A 166 -11.58 22.13 12.26
CA PHE A 166 -11.07 23.39 11.70
C PHE A 166 -12.21 24.39 11.65
N GLU A 167 -12.04 25.50 12.35
CA GLU A 167 -12.95 26.64 12.29
C GLU A 167 -12.28 27.82 11.61
N ALA A 168 -13.08 28.66 10.95
CA ALA A 168 -12.60 29.92 10.40
C ALA A 168 -12.02 30.78 11.53
N GLY A 169 -10.73 31.12 11.45
CA GLY A 169 -10.00 31.86 12.48
C GLY A 169 -8.75 31.16 13.00
N ASP A 170 -8.60 29.86 12.80
CA ASP A 170 -7.42 29.10 13.28
C ASP A 170 -6.13 29.44 12.51
N VAL A 171 -5.00 29.40 13.22
CA VAL A 171 -3.66 29.54 12.66
C VAL A 171 -3.05 28.15 12.49
N MET A 172 -2.64 27.83 11.26
CA MET A 172 -2.16 26.52 10.82
C MET A 172 -0.81 26.65 10.12
N GLN A 173 -0.09 25.54 9.93
CA GLN A 173 1.14 25.47 9.14
C GLN A 173 0.87 24.72 7.82
N ILE A 174 1.47 25.19 6.73
CA ILE A 174 1.32 24.55 5.41
C ILE A 174 2.26 23.35 5.31
N ALA A 175 1.71 22.16 5.10
CA ALA A 175 2.44 20.90 5.12
C ALA A 175 3.14 20.55 3.80
N TYR A 176 2.62 21.01 2.66
CA TYR A 176 3.20 20.76 1.34
C TYR A 176 2.72 21.76 0.30
N GLY A 177 3.62 22.18 -0.60
CA GLY A 177 3.34 23.14 -1.68
C GLY A 177 4.33 24.31 -1.72
N PRO A 178 4.11 25.33 -2.57
CA PRO A 178 5.04 26.45 -2.75
C PRO A 178 5.22 27.34 -1.50
N PHE A 179 4.37 27.18 -0.49
CA PHE A 179 4.39 27.92 0.78
C PHE A 179 4.61 26.98 1.99
N GLU A 180 5.18 25.80 1.76
CA GLU A 180 5.47 24.80 2.79
C GLU A 180 6.26 25.38 3.97
N GLY A 181 5.83 25.05 5.18
CA GLY A 181 6.45 25.48 6.43
C GLY A 181 6.01 26.86 6.94
N MET A 182 5.22 27.63 6.18
CA MET A 182 4.75 28.97 6.60
C MET A 182 3.45 28.91 7.43
N PRO A 183 3.28 29.81 8.41
CA PRO A 183 2.01 29.95 9.12
C PRO A 183 0.95 30.61 8.23
N ALA A 184 -0.27 30.08 8.27
CA ALA A 184 -1.41 30.56 7.50
C ALA A 184 -2.67 30.59 8.38
N LYS A 185 -3.44 31.67 8.30
CA LYS A 185 -4.71 31.84 9.02
C LYS A 185 -5.89 31.49 8.13
N VAL A 186 -6.79 30.64 8.62
CA VAL A 186 -7.98 30.21 7.89
C VAL A 186 -9.04 31.31 7.91
N VAL A 187 -9.49 31.77 6.75
CA VAL A 187 -10.55 32.79 6.62
C VAL A 187 -11.90 32.15 6.36
N ASP A 188 -11.94 31.17 5.45
CA ASP A 188 -13.17 30.52 5.03
C ASP A 188 -12.87 29.12 4.49
N ILE A 189 -13.76 28.17 4.77
CA ILE A 189 -13.60 26.75 4.41
C ILE A 189 -14.77 26.35 3.52
N ASP A 190 -14.49 26.15 2.22
CA ASP A 190 -15.47 25.66 1.26
C ASP A 190 -15.13 24.24 0.82
N GLY A 191 -15.45 23.28 1.69
CA GLY A 191 -15.34 21.84 1.43
C GLY A 191 -13.90 21.36 1.15
N ALA A 192 -13.49 21.41 -0.11
CA ALA A 192 -12.17 20.95 -0.58
C ALA A 192 -11.14 22.09 -0.77
N GLU A 193 -11.61 23.33 -0.84
CA GLU A 193 -10.80 24.53 -1.00
C GLU A 193 -10.94 25.42 0.23
N THR A 194 -9.83 25.94 0.72
CA THR A 194 -9.77 26.80 1.90
C THR A 194 -9.09 28.11 1.52
N ARG A 195 -9.76 29.22 1.82
CA ARG A 195 -9.17 30.55 1.70
C ARG A 195 -8.36 30.81 2.95
N VAL A 196 -7.07 31.04 2.76
CA VAL A 196 -6.13 31.31 3.85
C VAL A 196 -5.42 32.64 3.63
N LEU A 197 -4.98 33.26 4.71
CA LEU A 197 -4.03 34.36 4.70
C LEU A 197 -2.67 33.80 5.10
N VAL A 198 -1.72 33.80 4.17
CA VAL A 198 -0.34 33.39 4.44
C VAL A 198 0.46 34.61 4.86
N ASP A 199 1.14 34.54 6.00
CA ASP A 199 2.04 35.61 6.43
C ASP A 199 3.36 35.49 5.66
N ILE A 200 3.57 36.42 4.73
CA ILE A 200 4.80 36.52 3.95
C ILE A 200 5.42 37.90 4.25
N PHE A 201 6.49 37.89 5.05
CA PHE A 201 7.24 39.09 5.46
C PHE A 201 6.41 40.12 6.24
N GLY A 202 5.51 39.69 7.12
CA GLY A 202 4.66 40.57 7.94
C GLY A 202 3.51 41.20 7.15
N LYS A 203 3.14 40.59 6.02
CA LYS A 203 1.98 40.96 5.20
C LYS A 203 1.14 39.72 4.93
N ASP A 204 -0.15 39.84 5.24
CA ASP A 204 -1.14 38.80 4.99
C ASP A 204 -1.52 38.76 3.50
N ILE A 205 -1.11 37.71 2.80
CA ILE A 205 -1.44 37.51 1.38
C ILE A 205 -2.56 36.46 1.28
N PRO A 206 -3.71 36.78 0.66
CA PRO A 206 -4.78 35.81 0.46
C PRO A 206 -4.40 34.77 -0.59
N ALA A 207 -4.52 33.49 -0.23
CA ALA A 207 -4.26 32.35 -1.10
C ALA A 207 -5.38 31.32 -0.96
N THR A 208 -5.70 30.64 -2.06
CA THR A 208 -6.59 29.48 -2.06
C THR A 208 -5.74 28.22 -2.04
N LEU A 209 -5.87 27.43 -0.98
CA LEU A 209 -5.17 26.16 -0.83
C LEU A 209 -6.19 25.03 -0.74
N ALA A 210 -5.78 23.83 -1.17
CA ALA A 210 -6.57 22.65 -0.87
C ALA A 210 -6.53 22.39 0.64
N THR A 211 -7.67 22.07 1.25
CA THR A 211 -7.77 21.82 2.70
C THR A 211 -6.84 20.70 3.16
N GLU A 212 -6.43 19.81 2.24
CA GLU A 212 -5.48 18.74 2.51
C GLU A 212 -4.05 19.23 2.83
N CYS A 213 -3.68 20.45 2.43
CA CYS A 213 -2.33 21.00 2.60
C CYS A 213 -2.07 21.66 3.96
N LEU A 214 -3.06 21.70 4.86
CA LEU A 214 -2.98 22.39 6.15
C LEU A 214 -2.76 21.39 7.29
N GLU A 215 -1.79 21.67 8.14
CA GLU A 215 -1.51 20.95 9.39
C GLU A 215 -1.60 21.92 10.58
N ARG A 216 -1.99 21.42 11.76
CA ARG A 216 -2.04 22.23 12.97
C ARG A 216 -0.63 22.46 13.50
N SER A 217 -0.27 23.73 13.77
CA SER A 217 1.01 24.12 14.38
C SER A 217 1.16 23.56 15.79
#